data_AF-A0A7S0GUH6-F1
#
_entry.id   AF-A0A7S0GUH6-F1
#
_cell.length_a   1.000
_cell.length_b   1.000
_cell.length_c   1.000
_cell.angle_alpha   90.00
_cell.angle_beta   90.00
_cell.angle_gamma   90.00
#
_symmetry.space_group_name_H-M   'P 1'
#
loop_
_entity.id
_entity.type
_entity.pdbx_description
1 polymer ?
#
loop_
_entity_poly.entity_id
_entity_poly.type
_entity_poly.pdbx_seq_one_letter_code
_entity_poly.pdbx_strand_id
1 'polypeptide(L)'
;VVIAGPYAAWLVYMWLRLQSGLLRGAVSATTPRAVLIVGTQSSGTTQMSRALANVGLEVGHETSDCSWSFARDGTISWMHGMRFMPGNATEANIVGLCKAFRKNMGFHPAAFGPPRLRCSYRATWDACWRAECSIRVAREWGCARRNDCETPFSTSLLQLRHPARTMESLAAKFCVKAEDAPHFDFVSVAAALWPEKRLEAWRAAKCFDAVGWYAALYARDMLDARDAGEIDGVYRVEETEPCAVAAMAGLAGNKKTRRKCGFGESASSQTIVPGGVETKSTAKGANERNRGRVRVEIGRDVRSA
;
A
#
# COMPACT_ATOMS: atom_id res chain seq x y z
N VAL A 1 17.22 -31.04 8.79
CA VAL A 1 16.37 -31.71 7.77
C VAL A 1 15.29 -30.73 7.34
N VAL A 2 15.37 -30.19 6.12
CA VAL A 2 14.26 -29.39 5.57
C VAL A 2 13.14 -30.37 5.26
N ILE A 3 11.95 -30.17 5.84
CA ILE A 3 10.80 -31.02 5.54
C ILE A 3 10.38 -30.69 4.10
N ALA A 4 10.87 -31.48 3.15
CA ALA A 4 10.69 -31.23 1.72
C ALA A 4 9.21 -31.28 1.30
N GLY A 5 8.40 -32.10 1.99
CA GLY A 5 6.97 -32.26 1.72
C GLY A 5 6.15 -30.97 1.87
N PRO A 6 6.08 -30.35 3.07
CA PRO A 6 5.37 -29.08 3.27
C PRO A 6 5.86 -27.95 2.38
N TYR A 7 7.17 -27.86 2.13
CA TYR A 7 7.73 -26.85 1.24
C TYR A 7 7.31 -27.08 -0.23
N ALA A 8 7.37 -28.32 -0.71
CA ALA A 8 6.90 -28.66 -2.05
C ALA A 8 5.39 -28.42 -2.19
N ALA A 9 4.59 -28.80 -1.19
CA ALA A 9 3.14 -28.54 -1.17
C ALA A 9 2.84 -27.03 -1.22
N TRP A 10 3.60 -26.23 -0.47
CA TRP A 10 3.49 -24.77 -0.51
C TRP A 10 3.85 -24.17 -1.89
N LEU A 11 4.93 -24.64 -2.51
CA LEU A 11 5.31 -24.20 -3.86
C LEU A 11 4.26 -24.59 -4.91
N VAL A 12 3.73 -25.81 -4.83
CA VAL A 12 2.65 -26.28 -5.71
C VAL A 12 1.39 -25.42 -5.50
N TYR A 13 1.03 -25.12 -4.25
CA TYR A 13 -0.08 -24.24 -3.93
C TYR A 13 0.10 -22.85 -4.56
N MET A 14 1.27 -22.25 -4.41
CA MET A 14 1.58 -20.93 -5.00
C MET A 14 1.55 -20.96 -6.51
N TRP A 15 2.18 -21.96 -7.12
CA TRP A 15 2.17 -22.13 -8.56
C TRP A 15 0.74 -22.27 -9.09
N LEU A 16 -0.09 -23.13 -8.48
CA LEU A 16 -1.49 -23.30 -8.88
C LEU A 16 -2.31 -22.01 -8.76
N ARG A 17 -2.13 -21.24 -7.68
CA ARG A 17 -2.93 -20.03 -7.39
C ARG A 17 -2.46 -18.77 -8.11
N LEU A 18 -1.17 -18.64 -8.38
CA LEU A 18 -0.57 -17.37 -8.84
C LEU A 18 0.05 -17.45 -10.23
N GLN A 19 0.59 -18.60 -10.65
CA GLN A 19 1.42 -18.71 -11.86
C GLN A 19 0.81 -19.57 -12.96
N SER A 20 0.06 -20.62 -12.61
CA SER A 20 -0.38 -21.64 -13.56
C SER A 20 -1.42 -21.15 -14.57
N GLY A 21 -2.11 -20.04 -14.29
CA GLY A 21 -3.28 -19.62 -15.05
C GLY A 21 -4.55 -20.44 -14.80
N LEU A 22 -4.44 -21.63 -14.16
CA LEU A 22 -5.52 -22.62 -14.06
C LEU A 22 -6.64 -22.20 -13.12
N LEU A 23 -6.28 -21.75 -11.91
CA LEU A 23 -7.25 -21.34 -10.90
C LEU A 23 -7.55 -19.83 -10.97
N ARG A 24 -6.72 -19.09 -11.70
CA ARG A 24 -6.71 -17.64 -11.75
C ARG A 24 -5.81 -17.19 -12.90
N GLY A 25 -6.27 -16.21 -13.68
CA GLY A 25 -5.42 -15.57 -14.70
C GLY A 25 -4.14 -15.00 -14.09
N ALA A 26 -3.01 -15.28 -14.75
CA ALA A 26 -1.73 -14.69 -14.38
C ALA A 26 -1.76 -13.17 -14.60
N VAL A 27 -1.17 -12.43 -13.66
CA VAL A 27 -1.13 -10.95 -13.71
C VAL A 27 0.33 -10.53 -13.85
N SER A 28 0.67 -9.93 -14.98
CA SER A 28 2.01 -9.41 -15.22
C SER A 28 2.30 -8.23 -14.29
N ALA A 29 3.59 -7.97 -14.04
CA ALA A 29 4.04 -6.74 -13.38
C ALA A 29 3.60 -5.48 -14.16
N THR A 30 3.40 -5.58 -15.48
CA THR A 30 2.96 -4.48 -16.35
C THR A 30 1.45 -4.35 -16.48
N THR A 31 0.67 -5.31 -15.95
CA THR A 31 -0.79 -5.24 -16.00
C THR A 31 -1.28 -4.15 -15.02
N PRO A 32 -2.17 -3.22 -15.46
CA PRO A 32 -2.75 -2.22 -14.57
C PRO A 32 -3.45 -2.85 -13.37
N ARG A 33 -3.24 -2.26 -12.19
CA ARG A 33 -3.89 -2.65 -10.93
C ARG A 33 -4.83 -1.57 -10.48
N ALA A 34 -5.82 -1.93 -9.67
CA ALA A 34 -6.80 -0.97 -9.22
C ALA A 34 -6.16 0.08 -8.29
N VAL A 35 -5.32 -0.34 -7.33
CA VAL A 35 -4.85 0.60 -6.30
C VAL A 35 -3.39 0.48 -5.89
N LEU A 36 -2.71 1.63 -5.80
CA LEU A 36 -1.48 1.81 -5.05
C LEU A 36 -1.79 2.62 -3.80
N ILE A 37 -1.60 2.04 -2.62
CA ILE A 37 -1.67 2.77 -1.35
C ILE A 37 -0.25 3.06 -0.89
N VAL A 38 0.08 4.34 -0.76
CA VAL A 38 1.36 4.78 -0.16
C VAL A 38 1.13 5.28 1.25
N GLY A 39 2.06 4.99 2.15
CA GLY A 39 1.99 5.46 3.52
C GLY A 39 3.34 5.32 4.17
N THR A 40 3.67 6.23 5.09
CA THR A 40 4.94 6.24 5.81
C THR A 40 5.21 4.87 6.43
N GLN A 41 6.48 4.47 6.54
CA GLN A 41 6.82 3.26 7.27
C GLN A 41 6.24 3.32 8.70
N SER A 42 5.76 2.19 9.20
CA SER A 42 5.11 2.09 10.52
C SER A 42 3.77 2.86 10.65
N SER A 43 3.16 3.29 9.54
CA SER A 43 1.81 3.88 9.51
C SER A 43 0.67 2.86 9.55
N GLY A 44 0.95 1.57 9.77
CA GLY A 44 -0.07 0.52 9.82
C GLY A 44 -0.39 -0.15 8.48
N THR A 45 0.52 -0.07 7.51
CA THR A 45 0.35 -0.66 6.16
C THR A 45 0.10 -2.16 6.19
N THR A 46 0.77 -2.91 7.06
CA THR A 46 0.53 -4.36 7.24
C THR A 46 -0.88 -4.65 7.75
N GLN A 47 -1.35 -3.87 8.74
CA GLN A 47 -2.70 -4.02 9.32
C GLN A 47 -3.76 -3.71 8.27
N MET A 48 -3.59 -2.65 7.50
CA MET A 48 -4.51 -2.28 6.43
C MET A 48 -4.51 -3.32 5.30
N SER A 49 -3.36 -3.83 4.87
CA SER A 49 -3.29 -4.94 3.89
C SER A 49 -4.12 -6.15 4.35
N ARG A 50 -4.00 -6.55 5.62
CA ARG A 50 -4.79 -7.64 6.21
C ARG A 50 -6.28 -7.30 6.26
N ALA A 51 -6.63 -6.06 6.59
CA ALA A 51 -8.01 -5.62 6.65
C ALA A 51 -8.67 -5.61 5.25
N LEU A 52 -7.93 -5.21 4.21
CA LEU A 52 -8.37 -5.28 2.81
C LEU A 52 -8.55 -6.73 2.35
N ALA A 53 -7.66 -7.63 2.76
CA ALA A 53 -7.84 -9.07 2.55
C ALA A 53 -9.12 -9.61 3.21
N ASN A 54 -9.46 -9.10 4.39
CA ASN A 54 -10.70 -9.46 5.09
C ASN A 54 -11.95 -9.01 4.36
N VAL A 55 -11.93 -7.92 3.59
CA VAL A 55 -13.05 -7.52 2.70
C VAL A 55 -12.97 -8.16 1.31
N GLY A 56 -11.94 -8.97 1.07
CA GLY A 56 -11.84 -9.84 -0.11
C GLY A 56 -10.94 -9.32 -1.22
N LEU A 57 -10.19 -8.25 -0.96
CA LEU A 57 -9.21 -7.69 -1.88
C LEU A 57 -7.83 -8.33 -1.71
N GLU A 58 -7.07 -8.35 -2.79
CA GLU A 58 -5.71 -8.86 -2.83
C GLU A 58 -4.72 -7.71 -3.03
N VAL A 59 -4.51 -6.97 -1.94
CA VAL A 59 -3.57 -5.85 -1.87
C VAL A 59 -2.32 -6.29 -1.11
N GLY A 60 -1.21 -6.45 -1.83
CA GLY A 60 0.06 -6.91 -1.27
C GLY A 60 0.71 -5.88 -0.37
N HIS A 61 1.33 -6.30 0.73
CA HIS A 61 2.14 -5.39 1.57
C HIS A 61 3.56 -5.32 1.02
N GLU A 62 4.00 -4.13 0.62
CA GLU A 62 5.36 -3.87 0.15
C GLU A 62 5.78 -4.71 -1.06
N THR A 63 4.83 -5.14 -1.87
CA THR A 63 5.08 -5.92 -3.09
C THR A 63 4.04 -5.63 -4.17
N SER A 64 4.55 -5.43 -5.37
CA SER A 64 3.86 -5.40 -6.64
C SER A 64 4.21 -6.63 -7.47
N ASP A 65 4.91 -7.65 -6.95
CA ASP A 65 5.08 -8.90 -7.68
C ASP A 65 3.91 -9.86 -7.41
N CYS A 66 3.10 -10.14 -8.43
CA CYS A 66 2.00 -11.10 -8.35
C CYS A 66 2.45 -12.56 -8.53
N SER A 67 3.70 -12.80 -8.93
CA SER A 67 4.21 -14.16 -9.22
C SER A 67 4.29 -15.00 -7.95
N TRP A 68 4.56 -14.36 -6.81
CA TRP A 68 4.76 -15.02 -5.52
C TRP A 68 4.00 -14.36 -4.37
N SER A 69 3.15 -13.37 -4.66
CA SER A 69 2.33 -12.67 -3.67
C SER A 69 0.91 -12.43 -4.17
N PHE A 70 -0.07 -12.45 -3.25
CA PHE A 70 -1.46 -12.10 -3.54
C PHE A 70 -1.63 -10.57 -3.61
N ALA A 71 -1.18 -9.98 -4.72
CA ALA A 71 -1.14 -8.52 -4.94
C ALA A 71 -1.86 -8.06 -6.22
N ARG A 72 -2.85 -8.83 -6.72
CA ARG A 72 -3.54 -8.52 -8.00
C ARG A 72 -4.27 -7.20 -7.97
N ASP A 73 -5.01 -6.93 -6.90
CA ASP A 73 -5.90 -5.78 -6.87
C ASP A 73 -5.09 -4.50 -6.57
N GLY A 74 -3.92 -4.64 -5.94
CA GLY A 74 -3.06 -3.51 -5.65
C GLY A 74 -1.86 -3.82 -4.76
N THR A 75 -1.20 -2.75 -4.32
CA THR A 75 -0.15 -2.82 -3.31
C THR A 75 -0.34 -1.73 -2.26
N ILE A 76 0.09 -1.98 -1.03
CA ILE A 76 0.25 -0.97 0.01
C ILE A 76 1.69 -0.94 0.50
N SER A 77 2.35 0.20 0.39
CA SER A 77 3.80 0.23 0.56
C SER A 77 4.36 1.62 0.83
N TRP A 78 5.26 1.72 1.81
CA TRP A 78 6.04 2.95 2.02
C TRP A 78 7.09 3.15 0.92
N MET A 79 7.69 2.07 0.41
CA MET A 79 8.77 2.19 -0.58
C MET A 79 8.27 2.64 -1.95
N HIS A 80 7.03 2.29 -2.32
CA HIS A 80 6.40 2.80 -3.55
C HIS A 80 6.14 4.32 -3.49
N GLY A 81 6.28 4.96 -2.32
CA GLY A 81 6.32 6.42 -2.20
C GLY A 81 7.40 7.06 -3.07
N MET A 82 8.48 6.34 -3.41
CA MET A 82 9.52 6.87 -4.30
C MET A 82 9.00 7.28 -5.68
N ARG A 83 7.86 6.70 -6.11
CA ARG A 83 7.19 7.04 -7.37
C ARG A 83 6.69 8.46 -7.46
N PHE A 84 6.49 9.09 -6.31
CA PHE A 84 5.97 10.45 -6.15
C PHE A 84 7.06 11.44 -5.71
N MET A 85 8.30 10.97 -5.52
CA MET A 85 9.40 11.85 -5.12
C MET A 85 9.72 12.83 -6.25
N PRO A 86 10.11 14.07 -5.93
CA PRO A 86 10.36 15.08 -6.95
C PRO A 86 11.59 14.73 -7.80
N GLY A 87 11.54 15.16 -9.08
CA GLY A 87 12.65 15.05 -10.01
C GLY A 87 13.02 13.61 -10.38
N ASN A 88 14.30 13.42 -10.73
CA ASN A 88 14.88 12.12 -11.03
C ASN A 88 15.79 11.69 -9.88
N ALA A 89 15.96 10.38 -9.70
CA ALA A 89 16.92 9.87 -8.73
C ALA A 89 18.33 10.34 -9.08
N THR A 90 18.97 11.05 -8.16
CA THR A 90 20.38 11.41 -8.23
C THR A 90 21.26 10.20 -7.89
N GLU A 91 22.55 10.29 -8.22
CA GLU A 91 23.54 9.28 -7.81
C GLU A 91 23.55 9.06 -6.29
N ALA A 92 23.40 10.14 -5.50
CA ALA A 92 23.33 10.05 -4.04
C ALA A 92 22.12 9.22 -3.58
N ASN A 93 20.95 9.38 -4.23
CA ASN A 93 19.77 8.58 -3.91
C ASN A 93 20.03 7.09 -4.21
N ILE A 94 20.54 6.80 -5.41
CA ILE A 94 20.79 5.42 -5.88
C ILE A 94 21.84 4.73 -5.02
N VAL A 95 23.02 5.33 -4.87
CA VAL A 95 24.11 4.74 -4.07
C VAL A 95 23.67 4.60 -2.62
N GLY A 96 22.99 5.62 -2.07
CA GLY A 96 22.45 5.61 -0.72
C GLY A 96 21.49 4.43 -0.49
N LEU A 97 20.50 4.23 -1.36
CA LEU A 97 19.52 3.15 -1.23
C LEU A 97 20.11 1.77 -1.55
N CYS A 98 20.98 1.68 -2.55
CA CYS A 98 21.40 0.39 -3.12
C CYS A 98 22.69 -0.19 -2.54
N LYS A 99 23.48 0.58 -1.76
CA LYS A 99 24.77 0.13 -1.22
C LYS A 99 24.69 -1.19 -0.45
N ALA A 100 23.66 -1.37 0.37
CA ALA A 100 23.49 -2.55 1.22
C ALA A 100 22.01 -2.86 1.46
N PHE A 101 21.69 -4.14 1.67
CA PHE A 101 20.37 -4.53 2.12
C PHE A 101 20.18 -4.10 3.57
N ARG A 102 19.07 -3.40 3.81
CA ARG A 102 18.71 -2.87 5.12
C ARG A 102 17.44 -3.56 5.58
N LYS A 103 17.61 -4.70 6.25
CA LYS A 103 16.50 -5.55 6.69
C LYS A 103 15.43 -4.77 7.45
N ASN A 104 15.84 -3.84 8.31
CA ASN A 104 14.93 -3.04 9.12
C ASN A 104 14.15 -2.01 8.30
N MET A 105 14.64 -1.63 7.11
CA MET A 105 13.91 -0.74 6.21
C MET A 105 12.93 -1.52 5.31
N GLY A 106 13.17 -2.80 5.04
CA GLY A 106 12.25 -3.63 4.24
C GLY A 106 12.26 -3.33 2.75
N PHE A 107 13.13 -2.42 2.28
CA PHE A 107 13.28 -2.14 0.86
C PHE A 107 14.00 -3.29 0.14
N HIS A 108 13.36 -3.84 -0.89
CA HIS A 108 13.96 -4.83 -1.77
C HIS A 108 13.50 -4.61 -3.24
N PRO A 109 14.39 -4.64 -4.24
CA PRO A 109 14.04 -4.35 -5.64
C PRO A 109 12.97 -5.27 -6.22
N ALA A 110 12.92 -6.53 -5.75
CA ALA A 110 11.89 -7.49 -6.15
C ALA A 110 10.46 -7.08 -5.76
N ALA A 111 10.31 -6.11 -4.85
CA ALA A 111 9.01 -5.52 -4.52
C ALA A 111 8.33 -4.85 -5.73
N PHE A 112 9.08 -4.44 -6.76
CA PHE A 112 8.51 -3.80 -7.96
C PHE A 112 8.18 -4.81 -9.08
N GLY A 113 8.55 -6.07 -8.91
CA GLY A 113 8.39 -7.11 -9.91
C GLY A 113 9.62 -8.03 -9.99
N PRO A 114 9.60 -9.03 -10.89
CA PRO A 114 10.70 -9.96 -11.06
C PRO A 114 12.01 -9.24 -11.46
N PRO A 115 13.18 -9.68 -10.98
CA PRO A 115 14.45 -9.01 -11.27
C PRO A 115 14.77 -9.10 -12.76
N ARG A 116 15.10 -7.96 -13.38
CA ARG A 116 15.49 -7.91 -14.80
C ARG A 116 16.81 -8.62 -15.06
N LEU A 117 17.75 -8.48 -14.12
CA LEU A 117 19.04 -9.16 -14.17
C LEU A 117 18.96 -10.63 -13.72
N ARG A 118 17.76 -11.16 -13.46
CA ARG A 118 17.54 -12.55 -13.02
C ARG A 118 18.38 -12.93 -11.78
N CYS A 119 18.56 -11.97 -10.86
CA CYS A 119 19.34 -12.18 -9.65
C CYS A 119 18.81 -13.37 -8.83
N SER A 120 19.72 -14.14 -8.25
CA SER A 120 19.36 -15.28 -7.40
C SER A 120 18.67 -14.80 -6.14
N TYR A 121 17.43 -15.25 -5.92
CA TYR A 121 16.69 -15.00 -4.68
C TYR A 121 17.31 -15.68 -3.45
N ARG A 122 18.23 -16.63 -3.65
CA ARG A 122 18.95 -17.32 -2.55
C ARG A 122 20.20 -16.57 -2.11
N ALA A 123 20.76 -15.72 -2.96
CA ALA A 123 21.96 -14.94 -2.64
C ALA A 123 21.57 -13.71 -1.82
N THR A 124 22.33 -13.41 -0.77
CA THR A 124 22.16 -12.21 0.04
C THR A 124 22.83 -11.02 -0.63
N TRP A 125 22.05 -9.98 -0.96
CA TRP A 125 22.46 -8.64 -1.45
C TRP A 125 23.87 -8.54 -2.05
N ASP A 126 24.06 -9.18 -3.19
CA ASP A 126 25.33 -9.27 -3.89
C ASP A 126 25.50 -8.14 -4.93
N ALA A 127 26.49 -8.25 -5.81
CA ALA A 127 26.67 -7.29 -6.92
C ALA A 127 25.46 -7.25 -7.87
N CYS A 128 24.78 -8.39 -8.09
CA CYS A 128 23.59 -8.45 -8.93
C CYS A 128 22.45 -7.64 -8.31
N TRP A 129 22.13 -7.89 -7.04
CA TRP A 129 21.06 -7.17 -6.35
C TRP A 129 21.34 -5.67 -6.21
N ARG A 130 22.62 -5.29 -6.03
CA ARG A 130 23.02 -3.87 -6.06
C ARG A 130 22.75 -3.23 -7.42
N ALA A 131 23.09 -3.89 -8.52
CA ALA A 131 22.82 -3.40 -9.87
C ALA A 131 21.32 -3.36 -10.19
N GLU A 132 20.57 -4.42 -9.85
CA GLU A 132 19.12 -4.47 -10.00
C GLU A 132 18.45 -3.34 -9.20
N CYS A 133 18.91 -3.10 -7.96
CA CYS A 133 18.45 -1.99 -7.17
C CYS A 133 18.64 -0.64 -7.87
N SER A 134 19.82 -0.37 -8.42
CA SER A 134 20.08 0.89 -9.11
C SER A 134 19.14 1.11 -10.29
N ILE A 135 18.89 0.04 -11.06
CA ILE A 135 17.93 0.07 -12.18
C ILE A 135 16.51 0.35 -11.68
N ARG A 136 16.09 -0.30 -10.59
CA ARG A 136 14.75 -0.12 -10.01
C ARG A 136 14.56 1.28 -9.45
N VAL A 137 15.50 1.78 -8.65
CA VAL A 137 15.43 3.14 -8.08
C VAL A 137 15.39 4.17 -9.20
N ALA A 138 16.30 4.09 -10.19
CA ALA A 138 16.33 5.06 -11.29
C ALA A 138 15.02 5.10 -12.10
N ARG A 139 14.38 3.94 -12.31
CA ARG A 139 13.14 3.84 -13.09
C ARG A 139 11.90 4.25 -12.28
N GLU A 140 11.83 3.82 -11.04
CA GLU A 140 10.64 3.99 -10.21
C GLU A 140 10.60 5.36 -9.53
N TRP A 141 11.75 6.03 -9.35
CA TRP A 141 11.77 7.37 -8.76
C TRP A 141 11.00 8.37 -9.62
N GLY A 142 10.04 9.07 -9.04
CA GLY A 142 9.25 10.11 -9.72
C GLY A 142 8.44 9.63 -10.93
N CYS A 143 8.27 8.32 -11.11
CA CYS A 143 7.62 7.77 -12.31
C CYS A 143 6.13 8.12 -12.42
N ALA A 144 5.47 8.42 -11.30
CA ALA A 144 4.06 8.81 -11.31
C ALA A 144 3.88 10.16 -12.03
N ARG A 145 4.74 11.13 -11.71
CA ARG A 145 4.80 12.43 -12.39
C ARG A 145 5.09 12.32 -13.87
N ARG A 146 5.99 11.40 -14.25
CA ARG A 146 6.34 11.16 -15.66
C ARG A 146 5.33 10.28 -16.40
N ASN A 147 4.36 9.71 -15.69
CA ASN A 147 3.40 8.74 -16.22
C ASN A 147 4.07 7.54 -16.92
N ASP A 148 5.19 7.05 -16.38
CA ASP A 148 6.03 6.01 -16.98
C ASP A 148 6.37 4.84 -16.04
N CYS A 149 5.65 4.71 -14.92
CA CYS A 149 5.83 3.62 -13.96
C CYS A 149 5.66 2.25 -14.62
N GLU A 150 6.51 1.29 -14.28
CA GLU A 150 6.47 -0.06 -14.86
C GLU A 150 5.17 -0.81 -14.54
N THR A 151 4.71 -0.69 -13.29
CA THR A 151 3.39 -1.18 -12.88
C THR A 151 2.43 0.00 -12.80
N PRO A 152 1.51 0.15 -13.77
CA PRO A 152 0.49 1.18 -13.70
C PRO A 152 -0.57 0.84 -12.65
N PHE A 153 -1.08 1.88 -12.00
CA PHE A 153 -2.18 1.79 -11.03
C PHE A 153 -3.29 2.76 -11.45
N SER A 154 -4.53 2.29 -11.46
CA SER A 154 -5.71 3.10 -11.82
C SER A 154 -6.05 4.16 -10.77
N THR A 155 -5.70 3.89 -9.52
CA THR A 155 -5.92 4.81 -8.40
C THR A 155 -4.74 4.73 -7.45
N SER A 156 -4.41 5.85 -6.86
CA SER A 156 -3.36 6.03 -5.88
C SER A 156 -3.92 6.72 -4.64
N LEU A 157 -3.66 6.14 -3.47
CA LEU A 157 -4.18 6.64 -2.20
C LEU A 157 -3.04 6.89 -1.23
N LEU A 158 -3.08 8.01 -0.53
CA LEU A 158 -2.22 8.29 0.60
C LEU A 158 -2.88 7.85 1.91
N GLN A 159 -2.26 6.88 2.57
CA GLN A 159 -2.57 6.47 3.93
C GLN A 159 -1.88 7.41 4.92
N LEU A 160 -2.67 8.14 5.70
CA LEU A 160 -2.20 8.92 6.84
C LEU A 160 -2.61 8.25 8.14
N ARG A 161 -1.68 8.17 9.09
CA ARG A 161 -1.93 7.75 10.46
C ARG A 161 -1.66 8.92 11.40
N HIS A 162 -2.27 8.95 12.58
CA HIS A 162 -1.99 9.97 13.58
C HIS A 162 -0.46 10.16 13.77
N PRO A 163 0.09 11.38 13.59
CA PRO A 163 1.54 11.60 13.55
C PRO A 163 2.28 11.05 14.77
N ALA A 164 1.74 11.27 15.98
CA ALA A 164 2.34 10.74 17.21
C ALA A 164 2.42 9.21 17.21
N ARG A 165 1.41 8.51 16.68
CA ARG A 165 1.40 7.03 16.60
C ARG A 165 2.41 6.51 15.59
N THR A 166 2.58 7.21 14.48
CA THR A 166 3.61 6.90 13.48
C THR A 166 5.01 7.09 14.07
N MET A 167 5.25 8.23 14.75
CA MET A 167 6.52 8.52 15.41
C MET A 167 6.82 7.52 16.53
N GLU A 168 5.86 7.20 17.39
CA GLU A 168 5.98 6.14 18.42
C GLU A 168 6.40 4.80 17.79
N SER A 169 5.77 4.41 16.68
CA SER A 169 6.04 3.13 16.03
C SER A 169 7.39 3.11 15.29
N LEU A 170 7.82 4.25 14.74
CA LEU A 170 9.16 4.41 14.17
C LEU A 170 10.23 4.40 15.27
N ALA A 171 9.97 5.10 16.38
CA ALA A 171 10.88 5.15 17.51
C ALA A 171 11.06 3.77 18.14
N ALA A 172 9.96 3.03 18.37
CA ALA A 172 10.03 1.65 18.85
C ALA A 172 10.81 0.71 17.91
N LYS A 173 10.91 1.05 16.63
CA LYS A 173 11.61 0.26 15.61
C LYS A 173 13.08 0.64 15.45
N PHE A 174 13.42 1.92 15.58
CA PHE A 174 14.73 2.46 15.20
C PHE A 174 15.48 3.18 16.33
N CYS A 175 14.85 3.38 17.48
CA CYS A 175 15.48 3.94 18.68
C CYS A 175 15.67 2.83 19.72
N VAL A 176 16.91 2.66 20.21
CA VAL A 176 17.16 1.79 21.37
C VAL A 176 16.69 2.51 22.64
N LYS A 177 17.03 3.79 22.79
CA LYS A 177 16.43 4.74 23.75
C LYS A 177 16.13 6.07 23.05
N ALA A 178 15.30 6.90 23.70
CA ALA A 178 14.86 8.18 23.16
C ALA A 178 16.00 9.16 22.82
N GLU A 179 17.02 9.17 23.68
CA GLU A 179 18.15 10.09 23.64
C GLU A 179 19.29 9.58 22.75
N ASP A 180 19.23 8.32 22.34
CA ASP A 180 20.28 7.69 21.55
C ASP A 180 20.26 8.20 20.10
N ALA A 181 21.35 7.92 19.38
CA ALA A 181 21.38 8.07 17.94
C ALA A 181 20.41 7.06 17.29
N PRO A 182 19.72 7.46 16.20
CA PRO A 182 18.88 6.56 15.43
C PRO A 182 19.68 5.40 14.80
N HIS A 183 19.01 4.26 14.60
CA HIS A 183 19.60 3.10 13.94
C HIS A 183 20.25 3.48 12.58
N PHE A 184 21.46 2.97 12.34
CA PHE A 184 22.27 3.34 11.17
C PHE A 184 21.56 3.11 9.82
N ASP A 185 20.84 1.99 9.67
CA ASP A 185 20.06 1.71 8.45
C ASP A 185 19.00 2.76 8.17
N PHE A 186 18.33 3.26 9.21
CA PHE A 186 17.31 4.29 9.10
C PHE A 186 17.92 5.59 8.61
N VAL A 187 19.00 6.05 9.26
CA VAL A 187 19.75 7.25 8.86
C VAL A 187 20.20 7.17 7.42
N SER A 188 20.72 6.00 7.01
CA SER A 188 21.22 5.80 5.66
C SER A 188 20.13 5.92 4.60
N VAL A 189 18.93 5.40 4.86
CA VAL A 189 17.80 5.52 3.93
C VAL A 189 17.21 6.92 3.97
N ALA A 190 17.05 7.53 5.15
CA ALA A 190 16.53 8.88 5.26
C ALA A 190 17.43 9.90 4.53
N ALA A 191 18.75 9.82 4.71
CA ALA A 191 19.70 10.65 3.98
C ALA A 191 19.72 10.36 2.47
N ALA A 192 19.42 9.12 2.06
CA ALA A 192 19.29 8.78 0.65
C ALA A 192 17.98 9.27 0.03
N LEU A 193 16.90 9.42 0.80
CA LEU A 193 15.64 9.96 0.31
C LEU A 193 15.68 11.50 0.24
N TRP A 194 16.30 12.15 1.21
CA TRP A 194 16.40 13.61 1.33
C TRP A 194 17.85 14.06 1.47
N PRO A 195 18.64 14.04 0.38
CA PRO A 195 20.05 14.41 0.41
C PRO A 195 20.28 15.90 0.74
N GLU A 196 19.25 16.76 0.58
CA GLU A 196 19.29 18.16 1.01
C GLU A 196 19.53 18.29 2.51
N LYS A 197 19.05 17.32 3.30
CA LYS A 197 19.44 17.16 4.70
C LYS A 197 20.67 16.24 4.74
N ARG A 198 21.85 16.87 4.78
CA ARG A 198 23.15 16.17 4.79
C ARG A 198 23.19 15.01 5.80
N LEU A 199 23.92 13.95 5.46
CA LEU A 199 24.04 12.74 6.27
C LEU A 199 24.49 13.02 7.72
N GLU A 200 25.39 13.99 7.89
CA GLU A 200 25.90 14.41 9.19
C GLU A 200 24.79 14.99 10.07
N ALA A 201 23.84 15.73 9.48
CA ALA A 201 22.69 16.28 10.20
C ALA A 201 21.72 15.18 10.65
N TRP A 202 21.57 14.10 9.87
CA TRP A 202 20.81 12.93 10.31
C TRP A 202 21.51 12.15 11.44
N ARG A 203 22.84 12.03 11.37
CA ARG A 203 23.65 11.34 12.39
C ARG A 203 23.73 12.10 13.71
N ALA A 204 23.73 13.43 13.65
CA ALA A 204 23.78 14.29 14.83
C ALA A 204 22.41 14.47 15.51
N ALA A 205 21.31 14.12 14.83
CA ALA A 205 19.98 14.20 15.40
C ALA A 205 19.77 13.12 16.48
N LYS A 206 19.08 13.49 17.57
CA LYS A 206 18.53 12.49 18.50
C LYS A 206 17.52 11.62 17.77
N CYS A 207 17.33 10.38 18.21
CA CYS A 207 16.51 9.44 17.47
C CYS A 207 15.06 9.93 17.27
N PHE A 208 14.43 10.52 18.29
CA PHE A 208 13.09 11.09 18.17
C PHE A 208 13.01 12.22 17.14
N ASP A 209 14.01 13.11 17.11
CA ASP A 209 14.07 14.18 16.11
C ASP A 209 14.24 13.60 14.70
N ALA A 210 15.07 12.58 14.54
CA ALA A 210 15.29 11.93 13.26
C ALA A 210 14.02 11.23 12.74
N VAL A 211 13.30 10.48 13.59
CA VAL A 211 12.02 9.86 13.16
C VAL A 211 10.93 10.89 12.90
N GLY A 212 10.91 11.99 13.66
CA GLY A 212 10.01 13.12 13.43
C GLY A 212 10.26 13.78 12.08
N TRP A 213 11.52 14.10 11.78
CA TRP A 213 11.93 14.62 10.48
C TRP A 213 11.57 13.69 9.33
N TYR A 214 11.85 12.39 9.45
CA TYR A 214 11.47 11.41 8.43
C TYR A 214 9.97 11.37 8.18
N ALA A 215 9.16 11.34 9.25
CA ALA A 215 7.71 11.31 9.12
C ALA A 215 7.17 12.60 8.48
N ALA A 216 7.71 13.76 8.88
CA ALA A 216 7.33 15.05 8.32
C ALA A 216 7.71 15.20 6.85
N LEU A 217 8.95 14.84 6.47
CA LEU A 217 9.43 14.94 5.09
C LEU A 217 8.68 13.97 4.17
N TYR A 218 8.43 12.74 4.63
CA TYR A 218 7.63 11.78 3.85
C TYR A 218 6.20 12.28 3.68
N ALA A 219 5.56 12.76 4.74
CA ALA A 219 4.20 13.30 4.66
C ALA A 219 4.13 14.53 3.74
N ARG A 220 5.10 15.45 3.84
CA ARG A 220 5.23 16.62 2.96
C ARG A 220 5.24 16.17 1.50
N ASP A 221 6.19 15.32 1.11
CA ASP A 221 6.36 14.97 -0.30
C ASP A 221 5.14 14.23 -0.87
N MET A 222 4.48 13.38 -0.07
CA MET A 222 3.26 12.69 -0.52
C MET A 222 2.05 13.64 -0.56
N LEU A 223 1.95 14.61 0.35
CA LEU A 223 0.90 15.62 0.31
C LEU A 223 1.10 16.56 -0.88
N ASP A 224 2.33 16.97 -1.16
CA ASP A 224 2.69 17.76 -2.33
C ASP A 224 2.33 17.02 -3.63
N ALA A 225 2.62 15.71 -3.70
CA ALA A 225 2.22 14.88 -4.83
C ALA A 225 0.69 14.76 -5.00
N ARG A 226 -0.06 14.69 -3.88
CA ARG A 226 -1.52 14.73 -3.90
C ARG A 226 -2.05 16.08 -4.37
N ASP A 227 -1.48 17.18 -3.89
CA ASP A 227 -1.88 18.53 -4.29
C ASP A 227 -1.51 18.83 -5.77
N ALA A 228 -0.48 18.17 -6.30
CA ALA A 228 -0.12 18.16 -7.72
C ALA A 228 -1.01 17.23 -8.59
N GLY A 229 -1.93 16.48 -7.98
CA GLY A 229 -2.82 15.55 -8.69
C GLY A 229 -2.18 14.21 -9.09
N GLU A 230 -1.01 13.89 -8.55
CA GLU A 230 -0.33 12.59 -8.78
C GLU A 230 -0.88 11.49 -7.86
N ILE A 231 -1.42 11.88 -6.68
CA ILE A 231 -2.12 10.98 -5.76
C ILE A 231 -3.62 11.34 -5.74
N ASP A 232 -4.47 10.39 -6.10
CA ASP A 232 -5.91 10.61 -6.32
C ASP A 232 -6.71 10.90 -5.04
N GLY A 233 -6.27 10.36 -3.90
CA GLY A 233 -7.02 10.49 -2.65
C GLY A 233 -6.19 10.28 -1.39
N VAL A 234 -6.78 10.66 -0.26
CA VAL A 234 -6.17 10.53 1.07
C VAL A 234 -7.19 9.92 2.03
N TYR A 235 -6.73 9.05 2.93
CA TYR A 235 -7.55 8.58 4.04
C TYR A 235 -6.76 8.50 5.34
N ARG A 236 -7.48 8.55 6.47
CA ARG A 236 -6.91 8.43 7.81
C ARG A 236 -7.18 7.05 8.38
N VAL A 237 -6.14 6.33 8.79
CA VAL A 237 -6.22 4.93 9.25
C VAL A 237 -7.22 4.77 10.39
N GLU A 238 -7.24 5.71 11.33
CA GLU A 238 -8.10 5.65 12.51
C GLU A 238 -9.57 5.99 12.24
N GLU A 239 -9.87 6.59 11.08
CA GLU A 239 -11.20 7.12 10.75
C GLU A 239 -11.83 6.42 9.54
N THR A 240 -11.08 5.53 8.87
CA THR A 240 -11.49 4.95 7.59
C THR A 240 -11.54 3.43 7.66
N GLU A 241 -12.75 2.90 7.58
CA GLU A 241 -12.99 1.45 7.54
C GLU A 241 -12.47 0.83 6.23
N PRO A 242 -12.09 -0.47 6.22
CA PRO A 242 -11.52 -1.12 5.04
C PRO A 242 -12.44 -1.11 3.81
N CYS A 243 -13.76 -1.14 4.03
CA CYS A 243 -14.73 -1.03 2.95
C CYS A 243 -14.72 0.37 2.30
N ALA A 244 -14.57 1.44 3.09
CA ALA A 244 -14.44 2.79 2.54
C ALA A 244 -13.16 2.91 1.70
N VAL A 245 -12.04 2.36 2.16
CA VAL A 245 -10.80 2.30 1.36
C VAL A 245 -11.00 1.52 0.06
N ALA A 246 -11.71 0.39 0.10
CA ALA A 246 -12.04 -0.39 -1.09
C ALA A 246 -12.92 0.40 -2.08
N ALA A 247 -13.84 1.23 -1.60
CA ALA A 247 -14.64 2.10 -2.45
C ALA A 247 -13.78 3.21 -3.09
N MET A 248 -12.91 3.86 -2.31
CA MET A 248 -11.96 4.86 -2.82
C MET A 248 -11.01 4.28 -3.88
N ALA A 249 -10.64 3.00 -3.73
CA ALA A 249 -9.82 2.25 -4.68
C ALA A 249 -10.56 1.84 -5.98
N GLY A 250 -11.83 2.24 -6.15
CA GLY A 250 -12.66 1.83 -7.30
C GLY A 250 -13.06 0.34 -7.27
N LEU A 251 -12.91 -0.33 -6.13
CA LEU A 251 -13.10 -1.78 -5.99
C LEU A 251 -14.46 -2.16 -5.37
N ALA A 252 -15.39 -1.20 -5.22
CA ALA A 252 -16.73 -1.45 -4.71
C ALA A 252 -17.55 -2.42 -5.59
N GLY A 253 -17.30 -2.43 -6.91
CA GLY A 253 -17.98 -3.33 -7.86
C GLY A 253 -17.50 -4.78 -7.80
N ASN A 254 -16.38 -5.09 -7.12
CA ASN A 254 -15.89 -6.46 -6.99
C ASN A 254 -16.91 -7.32 -6.22
N LYS A 255 -17.40 -8.44 -6.80
CA LYS A 255 -18.44 -9.29 -6.21
C LYS A 255 -18.18 -9.70 -4.75
N LYS A 256 -16.94 -10.05 -4.41
CA LYS A 256 -16.56 -10.49 -3.06
C LYS A 256 -16.57 -9.31 -2.09
N THR A 257 -16.03 -8.17 -2.52
CA THR A 257 -16.04 -6.91 -1.76
C THR A 257 -17.47 -6.41 -1.56
N ARG A 258 -18.28 -6.35 -2.62
CA ARG A 258 -19.70 -5.97 -2.60
C ARG A 258 -20.48 -6.74 -1.53
N ARG A 259 -20.34 -8.07 -1.54
CA ARG A 259 -20.99 -8.94 -0.55
C ARG A 259 -20.52 -8.66 0.88
N LYS A 260 -19.23 -8.44 1.10
CA LYS A 260 -18.66 -8.25 2.44
C LYS A 260 -18.88 -6.84 3.00
N CYS A 261 -18.93 -5.85 2.13
CA CYS A 261 -19.09 -4.45 2.49
C CYS A 261 -20.55 -3.97 2.44
N GLY A 262 -21.48 -4.83 2.02
CA GLY A 262 -22.88 -4.44 1.89
C GLY A 262 -23.10 -3.33 0.87
N PHE A 263 -22.21 -3.18 -0.12
CA PHE A 263 -22.47 -2.26 -1.23
C PHE A 263 -23.70 -2.78 -1.96
N GLY A 264 -24.79 -2.02 -1.90
CA GLY A 264 -26.08 -2.43 -2.46
C GLY A 264 -25.95 -2.80 -3.94
N GLU A 265 -26.85 -3.66 -4.41
CA GLU A 265 -27.04 -3.88 -5.85
C GLU A 265 -27.72 -2.66 -6.47
N SER A 266 -27.04 -1.52 -6.48
CA SER A 266 -27.47 -0.38 -7.28
C SER A 266 -27.02 -0.61 -8.72
N ALA A 267 -27.97 -1.12 -9.50
CA ALA A 267 -28.12 -1.05 -10.96
C ALA A 267 -26.90 -1.42 -11.84
N SER A 268 -27.15 -2.45 -12.64
CA SER A 268 -26.57 -2.72 -13.96
C SER A 268 -25.91 -1.53 -14.65
N SER A 269 -24.77 -1.81 -15.31
CA SER A 269 -24.31 -1.19 -16.56
C SER A 269 -25.13 0.00 -17.03
N GLN A 270 -24.74 1.21 -16.63
CA GLN A 270 -24.95 2.36 -17.49
C GLN A 270 -23.61 2.74 -18.07
N THR A 271 -23.43 2.31 -19.32
CA THR A 271 -22.56 2.92 -20.29
C THR A 271 -22.68 4.44 -20.14
N ILE A 272 -21.61 5.10 -19.71
CA ILE A 272 -21.53 6.56 -19.74
C ILE A 272 -21.52 6.93 -21.22
N VAL A 273 -22.68 7.33 -21.74
CA VAL A 273 -22.78 8.12 -22.96
C VAL A 273 -22.74 9.59 -22.52
N PRO A 274 -21.82 10.42 -23.04
CA PRO A 274 -21.77 11.82 -22.67
C PRO A 274 -22.88 12.59 -23.40
N GLY A 275 -23.72 13.29 -22.62
CA GLY A 275 -24.56 14.38 -23.13
C GLY A 275 -25.98 14.38 -22.58
N GLY A 276 -26.37 15.48 -21.94
CA GLY A 276 -27.78 15.81 -21.68
C GLY A 276 -28.05 16.23 -20.25
N VAL A 277 -27.92 17.53 -20.00
CA VAL A 277 -28.40 18.22 -18.79
C VAL A 277 -29.91 18.05 -18.67
N GLU A 278 -30.39 17.61 -17.51
CA GLU A 278 -31.65 18.13 -16.97
C GLU A 278 -31.69 17.98 -15.43
N THR A 279 -31.70 19.14 -14.77
CA THR A 279 -31.92 19.30 -13.35
C THR A 279 -33.39 19.10 -13.03
N LYS A 280 -33.71 18.37 -11.96
CA LYS A 280 -34.90 18.67 -11.16
C LYS A 280 -34.75 18.20 -9.71
N SER A 281 -35.14 19.14 -8.86
CA SER A 281 -35.09 19.20 -7.40
C SER A 281 -35.76 18.03 -6.69
N THR A 282 -35.40 17.82 -5.41
CA THR A 282 -36.38 17.98 -4.33
C THR A 282 -35.70 18.13 -2.97
N ALA A 283 -36.42 18.82 -2.09
CA ALA A 283 -35.96 19.44 -0.87
C ALA A 283 -36.31 18.62 0.39
N LYS A 284 -35.49 18.82 1.43
CA LYS A 284 -35.83 19.01 2.87
C LYS A 284 -36.58 17.91 3.67
N GLY A 285 -36.02 17.63 4.85
CA GLY A 285 -36.71 17.08 6.04
C GLY A 285 -36.54 15.57 6.21
N ALA A 286 -36.43 14.98 7.40
CA ALA A 286 -36.31 15.45 8.77
C ALA A 286 -35.75 14.26 9.58
N ASN A 287 -35.10 14.59 10.69
CA ASN A 287 -34.44 13.70 11.61
C ASN A 287 -35.47 13.15 12.62
N GLU A 288 -35.57 11.84 12.86
CA GLU A 288 -36.22 11.31 14.09
C GLU A 288 -35.51 10.05 14.61
N ARG A 289 -34.65 10.27 15.61
CA ARG A 289 -34.24 9.28 16.61
C ARG A 289 -35.44 8.90 17.48
N ASN A 290 -35.60 7.59 17.70
CA ASN A 290 -36.25 6.96 18.86
C ASN A 290 -37.60 7.50 19.34
N ARG A 291 -38.68 6.78 19.00
CA ARG A 291 -39.82 6.60 19.91
C ARG A 291 -40.15 5.12 20.05
N GLY A 292 -39.79 4.56 21.19
CA GLY A 292 -40.09 3.18 21.54
C GLY A 292 -41.58 2.92 21.76
N ARG A 293 -41.98 1.66 21.64
CA ARG A 293 -42.69 0.91 22.69
C ARG A 293 -42.96 -0.52 22.21
N VAL A 294 -42.78 -1.42 23.17
CA VAL A 294 -43.02 -2.86 23.17
C VAL A 294 -44.44 -3.24 22.71
N ARG A 295 -44.57 -4.35 21.96
CA ARG A 295 -45.56 -5.38 22.29
C ARG A 295 -45.17 -6.76 21.73
N VAL A 296 -45.02 -7.69 22.66
CA VAL A 296 -45.03 -9.14 22.47
C VAL A 296 -46.49 -9.56 22.26
N GLU A 297 -46.76 -10.44 21.29
CA GLU A 297 -47.85 -11.41 21.37
C GLU A 297 -47.39 -12.77 20.83
N ILE A 298 -47.68 -13.80 21.62
CA ILE A 298 -47.39 -15.23 21.42
C ILE A 298 -48.71 -15.93 21.05
N GLY A 299 -48.64 -16.92 20.17
CA GLY A 299 -49.67 -17.96 19.98
C GLY A 299 -50.00 -18.15 18.50
N ARG A 300 -50.22 -19.36 17.98
CA ARG A 300 -50.27 -20.70 18.55
C ARG A 300 -50.19 -21.69 17.38
N ASP A 301 -49.84 -22.92 17.72
CA ASP A 301 -49.84 -24.16 16.93
C ASP A 301 -50.76 -24.24 15.70
N VAL A 302 -50.23 -24.82 14.62
CA VAL A 302 -50.94 -25.86 13.85
C VAL A 302 -49.98 -27.02 13.57
N ARG A 303 -50.24 -28.14 14.23
CA ARG A 303 -49.74 -29.48 13.90
C ARG A 303 -50.45 -30.00 12.65
N SER A 304 -49.73 -30.78 11.85
CA SER A 304 -50.16 -32.01 11.17
C SER A 304 -49.22 -32.23 9.97
N ALA A 305 -48.73 -33.40 9.62
CA ALA A 305 -48.73 -34.75 10.17
C ALA A 305 -47.63 -35.48 9.37
#